data_AF-A0A348W9S1-F1
#
_entry.id   AF-A0A348W9S1-F1
#
_cell.length_a   1.000
_cell.length_b   1.000
_cell.length_c   1.000
_cell.angle_alpha   90.00
_cell.angle_beta   90.00
_cell.angle_gamma   90.00
#
_symmetry.space_group_name_H-M   'P 1'
#
loop_
_entity.id
_entity.type
_entity.pdbx_description
1 polymer ?
#
loop_
_entity_poly.entity_id
_entity_poly.type
_entity_poly.pdbx_seq_one_letter_code
_entity_poly.pdbx_strand_id
1 'polypeptide(L)' 'ARPQDALARAAKTGQLRRNFQGYTTDNTEYLIGLGPSAISSLPQGIAQNIAATGLWQARVAAGGPATSRGHCYSAT' A
#
# COMPACT_ATOMS: atom_id res chain seq x y z
N ALA A 1 7.28 -9.82 -17.92
CA ALA A 1 7.65 -8.54 -18.55
C ALA A 1 8.45 -8.84 -19.82
N ARG A 2 8.12 -8.19 -20.96
CA ARG A 2 8.90 -8.36 -22.21
C ARG A 2 10.30 -7.74 -22.05
N PRO A 3 11.31 -8.10 -22.86
CA PRO A 3 12.68 -7.60 -22.66
C PRO A 3 12.83 -6.07 -22.63
N GLN A 4 11.96 -5.33 -23.32
CA GLN A 4 11.95 -3.85 -23.39
C GLN A 4 11.02 -3.19 -22.36
N ASP A 5 10.28 -3.99 -21.59
CA ASP A 5 9.35 -3.52 -20.57
C ASP A 5 10.10 -2.76 -19.46
N ALA A 6 9.48 -1.70 -18.94
CA ALA A 6 10.06 -0.89 -17.86
C ALA A 6 10.38 -1.74 -16.63
N LEU A 7 9.55 -2.74 -16.28
CA LEU A 7 9.81 -3.66 -15.18
C LEU A 7 11.03 -4.55 -15.45
N ALA A 8 11.22 -5.02 -16.69
CA ALA A 8 12.38 -5.83 -17.05
C ALA A 8 13.69 -5.02 -17.00
N ARG A 9 13.63 -3.75 -17.40
CA ARG A 9 14.77 -2.81 -17.27
C ARG A 9 15.07 -2.47 -15.82
N ALA A 10 14.05 -2.20 -15.01
CA ALA A 10 14.20 -1.91 -13.59
C ALA A 10 14.78 -3.12 -12.83
N ALA A 11 14.38 -4.35 -13.20
CA ALA A 11 14.95 -5.58 -12.64
C ALA A 11 16.45 -5.69 -12.92
N LYS A 12 16.88 -5.43 -14.16
CA LYS A 12 18.30 -5.49 -14.56
C LYS A 12 19.16 -4.40 -13.92
N THR A 13 18.57 -3.27 -13.57
CA THR A 13 19.27 -2.09 -13.02
C THR A 13 19.16 -1.97 -11.49
N GLY A 14 18.51 -2.93 -10.83
CA GLY A 14 18.31 -2.91 -9.37
C GLY A 14 17.29 -1.86 -8.89
N GLN A 15 16.50 -1.29 -9.81
CA GLN A 15 15.49 -0.26 -9.51
C GLN A 15 14.06 -0.83 -9.43
N LEU A 16 13.90 -2.15 -9.55
CA LEU A 16 12.59 -2.78 -9.43
C LEU A 16 12.07 -2.66 -8.00
N ARG A 17 10.84 -2.17 -7.87
CA ARG A 17 10.16 -2.02 -6.58
C ARG A 17 8.95 -2.95 -6.51
N ARG A 18 8.44 -3.19 -5.30
CA ARG A 18 7.24 -3.99 -5.08
C ARG A 18 6.37 -3.35 -4.02
N ASN A 19 5.08 -3.25 -4.31
CA ASN A 19 4.05 -2.84 -3.35
C ASN A 19 2.99 -3.94 -3.21
N PHE A 20 1.85 -3.62 -2.59
CA PHE A 20 0.75 -4.59 -2.37
C PHE A 20 0.05 -5.04 -3.66
N GLN A 21 0.20 -4.32 -4.78
CA GLN A 21 -0.39 -4.67 -6.09
C GLN A 21 0.58 -5.45 -7.00
N GLY A 22 1.87 -5.52 -6.65
CA GLY A 22 2.87 -6.28 -7.41
C GLY A 22 4.15 -5.49 -7.67
N TYR A 23 4.87 -5.90 -8.71
CA TYR A 23 6.08 -5.19 -9.15
C TYR A 23 5.71 -3.87 -9.82
N THR A 24 6.47 -2.84 -9.50
CA THR A 24 6.26 -1.50 -10.02
C THR A 24 7.58 -0.82 -10.31
N THR A 25 7.53 0.15 -11.23
CA THR A 25 8.60 1.13 -11.43
C THR A 25 8.28 2.46 -10.73
N ASP A 26 7.12 2.55 -10.08
CA ASP A 26 6.69 3.70 -9.29
C ASP A 26 7.63 3.92 -8.10
N ASN A 27 8.11 5.15 -7.97
CA ASN A 27 9.04 5.60 -6.94
C ASN A 27 8.34 6.32 -5.78
N THR A 28 7.01 6.39 -5.76
CA THR A 28 6.27 6.98 -4.65
C THR A 28 6.59 6.30 -3.32
N GLU A 29 6.74 7.10 -2.28
CA GLU A 29 6.90 6.64 -0.91
C GLU A 29 5.54 6.47 -0.20
N TYR A 30 4.47 6.97 -0.82
CA TYR A 30 3.11 6.98 -0.29
C TYR A 30 2.17 6.19 -1.17
N LEU A 31 1.46 5.25 -0.56
CA LEU A 31 0.38 4.49 -1.15
C LEU A 31 -0.81 4.56 -0.21
N ILE A 32 -1.93 5.14 -0.67
CA ILE A 32 -3.15 5.25 0.12
C ILE A 32 -4.17 4.23 -0.39
N GLY A 33 -4.48 3.25 0.46
CA GLY A 33 -5.47 2.23 0.17
C GLY A 33 -6.89 2.72 0.52
N LEU A 34 -7.78 2.73 -0.46
CA LEU A 34 -9.19 3.09 -0.27
C LEU A 34 -10.09 1.85 -0.26
N GLY A 35 -11.11 1.87 0.59
CA GLY A 35 -12.07 0.79 0.74
C GLY A 35 -11.74 -0.20 1.86
N PRO A 36 -12.64 -1.17 2.10
CA PRO A 36 -12.45 -2.20 3.12
C PRO A 36 -11.20 -3.03 2.80
N SER A 37 -10.52 -3.49 3.85
CA SER A 37 -9.29 -4.30 3.81
C SER A 37 -8.04 -3.65 3.18
N ALA A 38 -8.18 -2.50 2.53
CA ALA A 38 -7.11 -1.85 1.81
C ALA A 38 -5.92 -1.54 2.72
N ILE A 39 -4.71 -1.69 2.18
CA ILE A 39 -3.47 -1.42 2.89
C ILE A 39 -2.83 -0.18 2.31
N SER A 40 -2.49 0.76 3.19
CA SER A 40 -1.67 1.92 2.89
C SER A 40 -0.22 1.66 3.29
N SER A 41 0.71 2.16 2.49
CA SER A 41 2.15 2.14 2.75
C SER A 41 2.64 3.57 2.85
N LEU A 42 3.37 3.87 3.92
CA LEU A 42 3.89 5.19 4.25
C LEU A 42 5.38 5.03 4.61
N PRO A 43 6.20 6.10 4.57
CA PRO A 43 7.58 6.03 5.03
C PRO A 43 7.72 5.53 6.47
N GLN A 44 6.71 5.80 7.32
CA GLN A 44 6.72 5.45 8.74
C GLN A 44 6.19 4.04 9.02
N GLY A 45 5.56 3.38 8.06
CA GLY A 45 4.93 2.08 8.29
C GLY A 45 3.77 1.76 7.37
N ILE A 46 3.00 0.75 7.76
CA ILE A 46 1.82 0.27 7.03
C ILE A 46 0.57 0.37 7.88
N ALA A 47 -0.57 0.62 7.25
CA ALA A 47 -1.88 0.69 7.90
C ALA A 47 -2.92 -0.06 7.07
N GLN A 48 -3.75 -0.87 7.72
CA GLN A 48 -4.82 -1.64 7.08
C GLN A 48 -6.19 -1.15 7.54
N ASN A 49 -7.08 -0.92 6.57
CA ASN A 49 -8.47 -0.61 6.81
C ASN A 49 -9.25 -1.82 7.36
N ILE A 50 -10.34 -1.54 8.07
CA ILE A 50 -11.30 -2.57 8.52
C ILE A 50 -11.68 -3.46 7.34
N ALA A 51 -11.53 -4.78 7.50
CA ALA A 51 -11.78 -5.76 6.44
C ALA A 51 -13.28 -6.03 6.24
N ALA A 52 -14.06 -6.07 7.32
CA ALA A 52 -15.49 -6.28 7.26
C ALA A 52 -16.18 -5.05 6.63
N THR A 53 -16.70 -5.20 5.41
CA THR A 53 -17.28 -4.10 4.62
C THR A 53 -18.33 -3.29 5.38
N GLY A 54 -19.28 -3.96 6.05
CA GLY A 54 -20.34 -3.27 6.80
C GLY A 54 -19.79 -2.44 7.97
N LEU A 55 -18.81 -2.97 8.70
CA LEU A 55 -18.17 -2.25 9.81
C LEU A 55 -17.32 -1.09 9.29
N TRP A 56 -16.59 -1.28 8.18
CA TRP A 56 -15.83 -0.22 7.53
C TRP A 56 -16.75 0.93 7.10
N GLN A 57 -17.87 0.63 6.43
CA GLN A 57 -18.86 1.62 5.99
C GLN A 57 -19.44 2.39 7.18
N ALA A 58 -19.90 1.69 8.22
CA ALA A 58 -20.47 2.31 9.40
C ALA A 58 -19.45 3.23 10.11
N ARG A 59 -18.20 2.79 10.23
CA ARG A 59 -17.13 3.56 10.89
C ARG A 59 -16.79 4.84 10.15
N VAL A 60 -16.69 4.77 8.82
CA VAL A 60 -16.40 5.91 7.95
C VAL A 60 -17.58 6.88 7.94
N ALA A 61 -18.83 6.39 7.84
CA ALA A 61 -20.03 7.22 7.89
C ALA A 61 -20.17 7.97 9.23
N ALA A 62 -19.71 7.38 10.33
CA ALA A 62 -19.63 8.02 11.64
C ALA A 62 -18.46 9.03 11.78
N GLY A 63 -17.71 9.30 10.70
CA GLY A 63 -16.64 10.30 10.67
C GLY A 63 -15.36 9.90 11.40
N GLY A 64 -15.14 8.61 11.66
CA GLY A 64 -13.89 8.18 12.30
C GLY A 64 -13.02 7.26 11.45
N PRO A 65 -11.87 6.83 12.00
CA PRO A 65 -10.81 6.19 11.24
C PRO A 65 -11.25 4.88 10.57
N ALA A 66 -10.95 4.76 9.28
CA ALA A 66 -11.10 3.53 8.51
C ALA A 66 -10.08 2.45 8.93
N THR A 67 -8.96 2.85 9.52
CA THR A 67 -7.84 1.99 9.92
C THR A 67 -8.21 1.09 11.10
N SER A 68 -7.98 -0.21 10.95
CA SER A 68 -8.16 -1.20 12.01
C SER A 68 -6.85 -1.54 12.72
N ARG A 69 -5.73 -1.56 12.00
CA ARG A 69 -4.42 -1.94 12.53
C ARG A 69 -3.29 -1.40 11.66
N GLY A 70 -2.07 -1.38 12.18
CA GLY A 70 -0.89 -0.99 11.43
C GLY A 70 0.40 -1.44 12.11
N HIS A 71 1.53 -1.26 11.42
CA HIS A 71 2.86 -1.51 11.94
C HIS A 71 3.75 -0.31 11.62
N CYS A 72 4.34 0.28 12.67
CA CYS A 72 5.33 1.34 12.54
C CYS A 72 6.71 0.71 12.32
N TYR A 73 7.47 1.21 11.37
CA TYR A 73 8.85 0.81 11.20
C TYR A 73 9.69 1.32 12.36
N SER A 74 10.61 0.50 12.85
CA SER A 74 11.57 0.95 13.86
C SER A 74 12.52 1.97 13.22
N ALA A 75 12.84 3.03 13.95
CA ALA A 75 13.91 3.94 13.54
C ALA A 75 15.20 3.12 13.39
N THR A 76 15.89 3.32 12.27
CA THR A 76 17.19 2.70 12.00
C THR A 76 18.29 3.51 12.67
#